data_AF-A0A7L3PRX2-F1
#
_entry.id   AF-A0A7L3PRX2-F1
#
_cell.length_a   1.000
_cell.length_b   1.000
_cell.length_c   1.000
_cell.angle_alpha   90.00
_cell.angle_beta   90.00
_cell.angle_gamma   90.00
#
_symmetry.space_group_name_H-M   'P 1'
#
loop_
_entity.id
_entity.type
_entity.pdbx_description
1 polymer ?
#
loop_
_entity_poly.entity_id
_entity_poly.type
_entity_poly.pdbx_seq_one_letter_code
_entity_poly.pdbx_strand_id
1 'polypeptide(L)'
;LAQKYDPQKEAELRTWIESVTGQQIGPDFQKGLKDGVILCELMNKLQPNSVRKINRSAQNWHQLENLSNFIKAMASYGMNPVDLFEANDLFESGNLTQVQVSLLALAGMAKTKGLQSGVDIGVKYSEKQQRNFDEAKMKAGQCVIGLQMGTNKCASQSGMTAYGTRRHLYDPKNQILPP
;
A
#
# COMPACT_ATOMS: atom_id res chain seq x y z
N LEU A 1 11.30 3.72 -6.79
CA LEU A 1 12.14 3.16 -7.86
C LEU A 1 11.24 2.93 -9.05
N ALA A 2 11.50 3.58 -10.19
CA ALA A 2 10.88 3.18 -11.45
C ALA A 2 11.33 1.74 -11.71
N GLN A 3 10.46 0.76 -11.42
CA GLN A 3 10.76 -0.64 -11.68
C GLN A 3 10.93 -0.74 -13.19
N LYS A 4 12.13 -1.05 -13.67
CA LYS A 4 12.34 -1.35 -15.09
C LYS A 4 11.86 -2.77 -15.32
N TYR A 5 11.37 -3.05 -16.52
CA TYR A 5 11.05 -4.41 -16.94
C TYR A 5 12.27 -5.32 -16.77
N ASP A 6 12.10 -6.48 -16.13
CA ASP A 6 13.16 -7.44 -15.87
C ASP A 6 12.85 -8.79 -16.54
N PRO A 7 13.61 -9.21 -17.57
CA PRO A 7 13.40 -10.49 -18.25
C PRO A 7 13.52 -11.72 -17.34
N GLN A 8 14.32 -11.66 -16.26
CA GLN A 8 14.43 -12.77 -15.33
C GLN A 8 13.14 -12.94 -14.53
N LYS A 9 12.55 -11.83 -14.08
CA LYS A 9 11.25 -11.83 -13.40
C LYS A 9 10.12 -12.27 -14.32
N GLU A 10 10.19 -11.96 -15.61
CA GLU A 10 9.25 -12.48 -16.60
C GLU A 10 9.34 -14.01 -16.71
N ALA A 11 10.55 -14.58 -16.76
CA ALA A 11 10.73 -16.03 -16.82
C ALA A 11 10.17 -16.72 -15.57
N GLU A 12 10.44 -16.18 -14.38
CA GLU A 12 9.85 -16.67 -13.12
C GLU A 12 8.32 -16.60 -13.14
N LEU A 13 7.75 -15.47 -13.59
CA LEU A 13 6.30 -15.29 -13.73
C LEU A 13 5.69 -16.30 -14.68
N ARG A 14 6.34 -16.53 -15.84
CA ARG A 14 5.91 -17.54 -16.80
C ARG A 14 5.81 -18.90 -16.11
N THR A 15 6.89 -19.36 -15.48
CA THR A 15 6.88 -20.67 -14.79
C THR A 15 5.80 -20.76 -13.72
N TRP A 16 5.57 -19.69 -12.95
CA TRP A 16 4.53 -19.67 -11.93
C TRP A 16 3.12 -19.74 -12.53
N ILE A 17 2.82 -18.92 -13.53
CA ILE A 17 1.49 -18.91 -14.19
C ILE A 17 1.22 -20.27 -14.83
N GLU A 18 2.18 -20.83 -15.55
CA GLU A 18 2.05 -22.14 -16.20
C GLU A 18 1.90 -23.26 -15.16
N SER A 19 2.61 -23.20 -14.02
CA SER A 19 2.47 -24.17 -12.93
C SER A 19 1.10 -24.13 -12.26
N VAL A 20 0.48 -22.94 -12.12
CA VAL A 20 -0.83 -22.80 -11.45
C VAL A 20 -1.98 -23.13 -12.40
N THR A 21 -1.87 -22.72 -13.66
CA THR A 21 -2.94 -22.91 -14.66
C THR A 21 -2.85 -24.25 -15.38
N GLY A 22 -1.64 -24.78 -15.57
CA GLY A 22 -1.37 -25.93 -16.46
C GLY A 22 -1.38 -25.58 -17.95
N GLN A 23 -1.45 -24.29 -18.31
CA GLN A 23 -1.44 -23.83 -19.70
C GLN A 23 -0.08 -23.24 -20.07
N GLN A 24 0.32 -23.33 -21.35
CA GLN A 24 1.57 -22.77 -21.83
C GLN A 24 1.33 -21.38 -22.44
N ILE A 25 2.16 -20.41 -22.06
CA ILE A 25 2.11 -19.03 -22.60
C ILE A 25 2.79 -18.97 -23.97
N GLY A 26 3.80 -19.80 -24.19
CA GLY A 26 4.60 -19.80 -25.41
C GLY A 26 5.77 -18.81 -25.40
N PRO A 27 6.40 -18.59 -26.57
CA PRO A 27 7.67 -17.87 -26.67
C PRO A 27 7.54 -16.38 -26.35
N ASP A 28 6.47 -15.75 -26.84
CA ASP A 28 6.17 -14.33 -26.62
C ASP A 28 5.24 -14.18 -25.41
N PHE A 29 5.78 -13.73 -24.27
CA PHE A 29 5.00 -13.58 -23.02
C PHE A 29 3.77 -12.68 -23.19
N GLN A 30 3.97 -11.54 -23.85
CA GLN A 30 2.89 -10.59 -24.13
C GLN A 30 1.80 -11.22 -25.00
N LYS A 31 2.17 -11.86 -26.13
CA LYS A 31 1.18 -12.42 -27.06
C LYS A 31 0.42 -13.59 -26.45
N GLY A 32 1.10 -14.43 -25.66
CA GLY A 32 0.48 -15.57 -24.99
C GLY A 32 -0.56 -15.17 -23.94
N LEU A 33 -0.40 -14.00 -23.31
CA LEU A 33 -1.34 -13.48 -22.32
C LEU A 33 -2.35 -12.48 -22.91
N LYS A 34 -2.15 -12.03 -24.15
CA LYS A 34 -2.92 -10.96 -24.79
C LYS A 34 -4.42 -11.22 -24.86
N ASP A 35 -4.81 -12.48 -25.05
CA ASP A 35 -6.22 -12.87 -25.14
C ASP A 35 -6.94 -12.88 -23.78
N GLY A 36 -6.19 -12.78 -22.68
CA GLY A 36 -6.68 -12.78 -21.31
C GLY A 36 -7.23 -14.12 -20.83
N VAL A 37 -7.16 -15.20 -21.61
CA VAL A 37 -7.74 -16.50 -21.26
C VAL A 37 -6.95 -17.13 -20.11
N ILE A 38 -5.63 -17.25 -20.27
CA ILE A 38 -4.72 -17.81 -19.24
C ILE A 38 -4.84 -17.01 -17.94
N LEU A 39 -4.93 -15.68 -18.02
CA LEU A 39 -5.06 -14.80 -16.87
C LEU A 39 -6.38 -14.99 -16.12
N CYS A 40 -7.50 -15.09 -16.83
CA CYS A 40 -8.79 -15.37 -16.21
C CYS A 40 -8.80 -16.76 -15.54
N GLU A 41 -8.20 -17.75 -16.18
CA GLU A 41 -8.06 -19.09 -15.59
C GLU A 41 -7.18 -19.08 -14.33
N LEU A 42 -6.08 -18.33 -14.36
CA LEU A 42 -5.22 -18.11 -13.19
C LEU A 42 -6.03 -17.59 -12.00
N MET A 43 -6.85 -16.54 -12.19
CA MET A 43 -7.70 -16.04 -11.10
C MET A 43 -8.70 -17.06 -10.60
N ASN A 44 -9.29 -17.87 -11.48
CA ASN A 44 -10.21 -18.93 -11.08
C ASN A 44 -9.51 -20.07 -10.32
N LYS A 45 -8.22 -20.31 -10.56
CA LYS A 45 -7.40 -21.23 -9.76
C LYS A 45 -7.06 -20.67 -8.39
N LEU A 46 -6.77 -19.36 -8.30
CA LEU A 46 -6.45 -18.68 -7.04
C LEU A 46 -7.69 -18.50 -6.15
N GLN A 47 -8.81 -18.10 -6.74
CA GLN A 47 -10.10 -17.96 -6.06
C GLN A 47 -11.19 -18.46 -7.00
N PRO A 48 -11.86 -19.59 -6.65
CA PRO A 48 -12.93 -20.14 -7.48
C PRO A 48 -14.02 -19.11 -7.78
N ASN A 49 -14.55 -19.16 -9.00
CA ASN A 49 -15.62 -18.27 -9.48
C ASN A 49 -15.28 -16.76 -9.52
N SER A 50 -13.99 -16.40 -9.54
CA SER A 50 -13.56 -14.99 -9.68
C SER A 50 -13.94 -14.40 -11.03
N VAL A 51 -13.79 -15.17 -12.11
CA VAL A 51 -14.18 -14.79 -13.46
C VAL A 51 -15.24 -15.79 -13.97
N ARG A 52 -16.48 -15.31 -14.10
CA ARG A 52 -17.64 -16.16 -14.44
C ARG A 52 -17.65 -16.65 -15.88
N LYS A 53 -17.23 -15.80 -16.82
CA LYS A 53 -17.25 -16.07 -18.26
C LYS A 53 -15.90 -15.70 -18.86
N ILE A 54 -15.31 -16.64 -19.59
CA ILE A 54 -14.06 -16.46 -20.33
C ILE A 54 -14.37 -16.61 -21.81
N ASN A 55 -14.08 -15.57 -22.60
CA ASN A 55 -14.30 -15.58 -24.03
C ASN A 55 -13.07 -16.18 -24.74
N ARG A 56 -13.25 -17.15 -25.64
CA ARG A 56 -12.14 -17.79 -26.40
C ARG A 56 -12.11 -17.41 -27.88
N SER A 57 -12.87 -16.40 -28.27
CA SER A 57 -12.93 -15.92 -29.65
C SER A 57 -11.75 -15.01 -29.96
N ALA A 58 -11.30 -15.02 -31.22
CA ALA A 58 -10.19 -14.20 -31.70
C ALA A 58 -10.55 -12.70 -31.86
N GLN A 59 -11.78 -12.30 -31.54
CA GLN A 59 -12.19 -10.89 -31.67
C GLN A 59 -11.56 -10.01 -30.57
N ASN A 60 -11.01 -8.86 -30.98
CA ASN A 60 -10.31 -7.93 -30.09
C ASN A 60 -11.13 -7.52 -28.86
N TRP A 61 -12.42 -7.26 -29.02
CA TRP A 61 -13.29 -6.83 -27.92
C TRP A 61 -13.48 -7.94 -26.87
N HIS A 62 -13.48 -9.22 -27.27
CA HIS A 62 -13.54 -10.35 -26.35
C HIS A 62 -12.24 -10.48 -25.54
N GLN A 63 -11.09 -10.24 -26.17
CA GLN A 63 -9.78 -10.25 -25.50
C GLN A 63 -9.69 -9.13 -24.46
N LEU A 64 -10.08 -7.91 -24.83
CA LEU A 64 -10.15 -6.77 -23.91
C LEU A 64 -11.13 -7.03 -22.75
N GLU A 65 -12.29 -7.67 -23.02
CA GLU A 65 -13.24 -8.04 -21.97
C GLU A 65 -12.64 -9.03 -20.97
N ASN A 66 -11.91 -10.04 -21.44
CA ASN A 66 -11.20 -10.97 -20.56
C ASN A 66 -10.18 -10.24 -19.67
N LEU A 67 -9.37 -9.35 -20.24
CA LEU A 67 -8.40 -8.56 -19.48
C LEU A 67 -9.09 -7.68 -18.43
N SER A 68 -10.20 -7.02 -18.78
CA SER A 68 -10.98 -6.23 -17.83
C SER A 68 -11.54 -7.09 -16.70
N ASN A 69 -12.04 -8.29 -17.01
CA ASN A 69 -12.57 -9.22 -16.01
C ASN A 69 -11.47 -9.72 -15.07
N PHE A 70 -10.27 -9.99 -15.60
CA PHE A 70 -9.10 -10.35 -14.82
C PHE A 70 -8.68 -9.23 -13.85
N ILE A 71 -8.60 -7.98 -14.32
CA ILE A 71 -8.24 -6.83 -13.49
C ILE A 71 -9.25 -6.63 -12.35
N LYS A 72 -10.55 -6.76 -12.64
CA LYS A 72 -11.62 -6.71 -11.61
C LYS A 72 -11.49 -7.84 -10.60
N ALA A 73 -11.14 -9.04 -11.05
CA ALA A 73 -10.91 -10.18 -10.18
C ALA A 73 -9.69 -9.95 -9.26
N MET A 74 -8.59 -9.39 -9.78
CA MET A 74 -7.42 -9.01 -8.97
C MET A 74 -7.79 -7.99 -7.88
N ALA A 75 -8.55 -6.95 -8.23
CA ALA A 75 -9.01 -5.95 -7.26
C ALA A 75 -9.87 -6.60 -6.16
N SER A 76 -10.80 -7.48 -6.54
CA SER A 76 -11.65 -8.23 -5.60
C SER A 76 -10.86 -9.23 -4.76
N TYR A 77 -9.72 -9.69 -5.26
CA TYR A 77 -8.80 -10.58 -4.54
C TYR A 77 -8.00 -9.85 -3.45
N GLY A 78 -8.07 -8.52 -3.39
CA GLY A 78 -7.42 -7.70 -2.35
C GLY A 78 -6.17 -6.95 -2.81
N MET A 79 -5.90 -6.93 -4.13
CA MET A 79 -4.83 -6.12 -4.71
C MET A 79 -5.13 -4.62 -4.54
N ASN A 80 -4.08 -3.82 -4.34
CA ASN A 80 -4.20 -2.37 -4.23
C ASN A 80 -4.39 -1.77 -5.64
N PRO A 81 -5.31 -0.82 -5.84
CA PRO A 81 -5.54 -0.20 -7.15
C PRO A 81 -4.29 0.36 -7.86
N VAL A 82 -3.27 0.80 -7.12
CA VAL A 82 -2.00 1.29 -7.71
C VAL A 82 -1.13 0.18 -8.33
N ASP A 83 -1.36 -1.06 -7.90
CA ASP A 83 -0.64 -2.25 -8.39
C ASP A 83 -1.43 -2.96 -9.51
N LEU A 84 -2.51 -2.36 -10.02
CA LEU A 84 -3.26 -2.88 -11.16
C LEU A 84 -2.72 -2.27 -12.47
N PHE A 85 -2.79 -3.03 -13.56
CA PHE A 85 -2.54 -2.53 -14.91
C PHE A 85 -3.86 -2.30 -15.65
N GLU A 86 -3.80 -1.59 -16.77
CA GLU A 86 -4.94 -1.36 -17.67
C GLU A 86 -4.96 -2.36 -18.82
N ALA A 87 -6.14 -2.72 -19.35
CA ALA A 87 -6.24 -3.72 -20.42
C ALA A 87 -5.33 -3.40 -21.63
N ASN A 88 -5.15 -2.12 -21.97
CA ASN A 88 -4.29 -1.67 -23.06
C ASN A 88 -2.79 -1.87 -22.79
N ASP A 89 -2.37 -1.85 -21.52
CA ASP A 89 -0.97 -2.06 -21.13
C ASP A 89 -0.44 -3.40 -21.64
N LEU A 90 -1.29 -4.44 -21.58
CA LEU A 90 -1.00 -5.76 -22.12
C LEU A 90 -1.44 -5.90 -23.57
N PHE A 91 -2.64 -5.43 -23.94
CA PHE A 91 -3.21 -5.68 -25.27
C PHE A 91 -2.41 -5.02 -26.41
N GLU A 92 -2.00 -3.77 -26.22
CA GLU A 92 -1.22 -2.99 -27.19
C GLU A 92 0.27 -2.93 -26.82
N SER A 93 0.67 -3.62 -25.74
CA SER A 93 2.02 -3.51 -25.16
C SER A 93 2.37 -2.10 -24.68
N GLY A 94 1.37 -1.32 -24.25
CA GLY A 94 1.58 0.07 -23.82
C GLY A 94 2.48 0.19 -22.59
N ASN A 95 2.36 -0.73 -21.62
CA ASN A 95 3.15 -0.69 -20.39
C ASN A 95 3.33 -2.09 -19.78
N LEU A 96 4.16 -2.92 -20.42
CA LEU A 96 4.46 -4.27 -19.93
C LEU A 96 5.16 -4.27 -18.56
N THR A 97 5.81 -3.17 -18.20
CA THR A 97 6.38 -2.98 -16.87
C THR A 97 5.28 -3.03 -15.80
N GLN A 98 4.20 -2.27 -15.97
CA GLN A 98 3.07 -2.29 -15.01
C GLN A 98 2.40 -3.68 -14.96
N VAL A 99 2.29 -4.37 -16.10
CA VAL A 99 1.79 -5.74 -16.15
C VAL A 99 2.66 -6.68 -15.31
N GLN A 100 3.99 -6.59 -15.46
CA GLN A 100 4.94 -7.39 -14.69
C GLN A 100 4.85 -7.11 -13.19
N VAL A 101 4.79 -5.82 -12.79
CA VAL A 101 4.63 -5.43 -11.38
C VAL A 101 3.34 -6.00 -10.80
N SER A 102 2.23 -5.87 -11.54
CA SER A 102 0.91 -6.35 -11.11
C SER A 102 0.88 -7.86 -10.89
N LEU A 103 1.50 -8.62 -11.81
CA LEU A 103 1.55 -10.08 -11.69
C LEU A 103 2.46 -10.54 -10.54
N LEU A 104 3.59 -9.86 -10.30
CA LEU A 104 4.46 -10.15 -9.15
C LEU A 104 3.73 -9.87 -7.82
N ALA A 105 2.99 -8.76 -7.76
CA ALA A 105 2.14 -8.42 -6.62
C ALA A 105 1.04 -9.46 -6.39
N LEU A 106 0.39 -9.94 -7.46
CA LEU A 106 -0.62 -11.01 -7.39
C LEU A 106 -0.02 -12.32 -6.85
N ALA A 107 1.17 -12.69 -7.31
CA ALA A 107 1.89 -13.86 -6.82
C ALA A 107 2.19 -13.74 -5.31
N GLY A 108 2.70 -12.59 -4.88
CA GLY A 108 2.92 -12.29 -3.46
C GLY A 108 1.63 -12.32 -2.64
N MET A 109 0.52 -11.83 -3.19
CA MET A 109 -0.80 -11.86 -2.55
C MET A 109 -1.34 -13.30 -2.45
N ALA A 110 -1.18 -14.11 -3.49
CA ALA A 110 -1.55 -15.52 -3.45
C ALA A 110 -0.79 -16.29 -2.36
N LYS A 111 0.51 -15.99 -2.19
CA LYS A 111 1.33 -16.55 -1.10
C LYS A 111 0.79 -16.17 0.28
N THR A 112 0.36 -14.93 0.50
CA THR A 112 -0.22 -14.52 1.79
C THR A 112 -1.51 -15.25 2.13
N LYS A 113 -2.32 -15.61 1.14
CA LYS A 113 -3.57 -16.36 1.30
C LYS A 113 -3.37 -17.87 1.42
N GLY A 114 -2.13 -18.33 1.51
CA GLY A 114 -1.79 -19.73 1.79
C GLY A 114 -1.71 -20.62 0.56
N LEU A 115 -1.65 -20.07 -0.66
CA LEU A 115 -1.40 -20.87 -1.86
C LEU A 115 0.03 -21.42 -1.80
N GLN A 116 0.16 -22.74 -1.63
CA GLN A 116 1.46 -23.42 -1.77
C GLN A 116 1.70 -23.74 -3.24
N SER A 117 2.18 -22.74 -3.98
CA SER A 117 2.81 -22.99 -5.28
C SER A 117 4.21 -23.55 -5.06
N GLY A 118 4.63 -24.53 -5.88
CA GLY A 118 6.00 -25.06 -5.85
C GLY A 118 7.07 -24.04 -6.30
N VAL A 119 6.63 -22.91 -6.86
CA VAL A 119 7.49 -21.81 -7.29
C VAL A 119 7.31 -20.65 -6.31
N ASP A 120 8.34 -20.38 -5.51
CA ASP A 120 8.33 -19.23 -4.60
C ASP A 120 8.63 -17.95 -5.38
N ILE A 121 7.57 -17.26 -5.80
CA ILE A 121 7.65 -15.99 -6.53
C ILE A 121 6.89 -14.89 -5.77
N GLY A 122 7.47 -13.70 -5.76
CA GLY A 122 6.92 -12.53 -5.10
C GLY A 122 7.30 -12.43 -3.61
N VAL A 123 7.50 -11.21 -3.14
CA VAL A 123 7.63 -10.92 -1.71
C VAL A 123 6.23 -10.97 -1.09
N LYS A 124 6.12 -11.44 0.16
CA LYS A 124 4.85 -11.46 0.89
C LYS A 124 4.19 -10.07 0.80
N TYR A 125 3.00 -10.03 0.24
CA TYR A 125 2.28 -8.77 0.01
C TYR A 125 2.03 -8.06 1.35
N SER A 126 2.29 -6.75 1.37
CA SER A 126 2.21 -5.95 2.60
C SER A 126 0.75 -5.77 3.02
N GLU A 127 0.39 -6.24 4.21
CA GLU A 127 -0.93 -6.00 4.79
C GLU A 127 -0.92 -4.67 5.57
N LYS A 128 -2.00 -3.88 5.45
CA LYS A 128 -2.16 -2.66 6.23
C LYS A 128 -2.36 -3.02 7.71
N GLN A 129 -1.31 -2.94 8.51
CA GLN A 129 -1.41 -3.09 9.96
C GLN A 129 -1.99 -1.81 10.58
N GLN A 130 -3.30 -1.78 10.83
CA GLN A 130 -3.92 -0.69 11.56
C GLN A 130 -3.68 -0.90 13.06
N ARG A 131 -2.80 -0.09 13.65
CA ARG A 131 -2.59 -0.08 15.11
C ARG A 131 -3.86 0.45 15.78
N ASN A 132 -4.69 -0.46 16.26
CA ASN A 132 -5.77 -0.13 17.18
C ASN A 132 -5.13 0.05 18.56
N PHE A 133 -5.05 1.30 19.02
CA PHE A 133 -4.67 1.59 20.39
C PHE A 133 -5.91 1.46 21.27
N ASP A 134 -5.78 0.80 22.42
CA ASP A 134 -6.86 0.74 23.41
C ASP A 134 -7.33 2.14 23.80
N GLU A 135 -8.61 2.27 24.15
CA GLU A 135 -9.21 3.54 24.53
C GLU A 135 -8.45 4.20 25.70
N ALA A 136 -7.99 3.40 26.66
CA ALA A 136 -7.15 3.87 27.77
C ALA A 136 -5.82 4.47 27.29
N LYS A 137 -5.22 3.89 26.23
CA LYS A 137 -3.96 4.36 25.64
C LYS A 137 -4.16 5.63 24.81
N MET A 138 -5.26 5.72 24.07
CA MET A 138 -5.68 6.96 23.39
C MET A 138 -5.96 8.09 24.38
N LYS A 139 -6.64 7.78 25.49
CA LYS A 139 -6.97 8.74 26.56
C LYS A 139 -5.72 9.18 27.33
N ALA A 140 -4.78 8.27 27.60
CA ALA A 140 -3.49 8.63 28.20
C ALA A 140 -2.68 9.58 27.30
N GLY A 141 -2.77 9.42 25.97
CA GLY A 141 -2.16 10.33 25.00
C GLY A 141 -2.73 11.75 25.04
N GLN A 142 -4.00 11.94 25.44
CA GLN A 142 -4.60 13.27 25.60
C GLN A 142 -4.01 14.06 26.79
N CYS A 143 -3.39 13.37 27.75
CA CYS A 143 -2.73 13.99 28.89
C CYS A 143 -1.29 14.43 28.56
N VAL A 144 -0.75 14.02 27.40
CA VAL A 144 0.56 14.49 26.92
C VAL A 144 0.37 15.86 26.30
N ILE A 145 0.77 16.90 27.04
CA ILE A 145 0.82 18.26 26.54
C ILE A 145 1.97 18.34 25.51
N GLY A 146 1.63 18.32 24.22
CA GLY A 146 2.56 18.71 23.16
C GLY A 146 3.02 20.16 23.34
N LEU A 147 4.09 20.56 22.62
CA LEU A 147 4.67 21.92 22.59
C LEU A 147 3.64 22.98 23.02
N GLN A 148 3.88 23.60 24.19
CA GLN A 148 2.95 24.46 24.89
C GLN A 148 2.30 25.47 23.92
N MET A 149 1.11 25.15 23.40
CA MET A 149 0.25 26.11 22.70
C MET A 149 -0.35 27.00 23.77
N GLY A 150 0.48 27.88 24.33
CA GLY A 150 0.07 28.85 25.34
C GLY A 150 -1.00 29.76 24.76
N THR A 151 -2.17 29.80 25.40
CA THR A 151 -3.11 30.89 25.18
C THR A 151 -2.52 32.16 25.81
N ASN A 152 -2.25 33.18 25.00
CA ASN A 152 -1.81 34.49 25.49
C ASN A 152 -2.95 35.30 26.15
N LYS A 153 -4.18 34.79 26.16
CA LYS A 153 -5.37 35.55 26.58
C LYS A 153 -5.44 35.84 28.08
N CYS A 154 -4.58 35.23 28.90
CA CYS A 154 -4.54 35.45 30.35
C CYS A 154 -3.19 35.98 30.84
N ALA A 155 -2.20 36.16 29.96
CA ALA A 155 -0.93 36.80 30.31
C ALA A 155 -1.11 38.33 30.25
N SER A 156 -1.80 38.90 31.23
CA SER A 156 -1.77 40.34 31.45
C SER A 156 -0.38 40.76 31.95
N GLN A 157 0.22 41.76 31.32
CA GLN A 157 1.46 42.41 31.77
C GLN A 157 1.30 43.15 33.12
N SER A 158 0.11 43.14 33.73
CA SER A 158 -0.12 43.71 35.05
C SER A 158 0.59 42.90 36.13
N GLY A 159 1.85 43.24 36.41
CA GLY A 159 2.66 42.63 37.47
C GLY A 159 4.12 42.38 37.10
N MET A 160 4.53 42.57 35.84
CA MET A 160 5.94 42.50 35.47
C MET A 160 6.65 43.80 35.87
N THR A 161 7.47 43.74 36.92
CA THR A 161 8.42 44.81 37.23
C THR A 161 9.49 44.90 36.14
N ALA A 162 9.70 46.08 35.57
CA ALA A 162 10.74 46.30 34.57
C ALA A 162 12.13 45.92 35.11
N TYR A 163 13.04 45.53 34.21
CA TYR A 163 14.45 45.34 34.56
C TYR A 163 14.98 46.60 35.26
N GLY A 164 15.46 46.44 36.50
CA GLY A 164 15.96 47.53 37.34
C GLY A 164 15.03 47.97 38.48
N THR A 165 13.84 47.39 38.63
CA THR A 165 12.94 47.74 39.75
C THR A 165 13.46 47.14 41.06
N ARG A 166 13.59 47.95 42.13
CA ARG A 166 14.18 47.51 43.40
C ARG A 166 13.28 46.51 44.12
N ARG A 167 13.86 45.38 44.57
CA ARG A 167 13.18 44.41 45.43
C ARG A 167 12.95 45.04 46.80
N HIS A 168 11.73 44.93 47.33
CA HIS A 168 11.40 45.34 48.70
C HIS A 168 12.12 44.43 49.72
N LEU A 169 13.39 44.72 50.00
CA LEU A 169 14.12 44.27 51.17
C LEU A 169 14.29 45.47 52.10
N TYR A 170 13.20 45.96 52.69
CA TYR A 170 13.31 46.88 53.82
C TYR A 170 12.08 46.76 54.71
N ASP A 171 12.28 46.25 55.92
CA ASP A 171 11.32 46.35 57.02
C ASP A 171 11.70 47.60 57.86
N PRO A 172 10.86 48.65 57.90
CA PRO A 172 11.11 49.87 58.67
C PRO A 172 11.25 49.64 60.19
N LYS A 173 10.91 48.45 60.70
CA LYS A 173 10.95 48.14 62.13
C LYS A 173 12.29 47.58 62.62
N ASN A 174 13.21 47.21 61.72
CA ASN A 174 14.54 46.77 62.12
C ASN A 174 15.44 47.99 62.33
N GLN A 175 15.43 48.54 63.54
CA GLN A 175 16.46 49.46 63.99
C GLN A 175 17.77 48.69 64.17
N ILE A 176 18.71 48.86 63.23
CA ILE A 176 20.08 48.40 63.38
C ILE A 176 20.78 49.44 64.27
N LEU A 177 21.11 49.04 65.49
CA LEU A 177 21.97 49.86 66.37
C LEU A 177 23.39 49.87 65.79
N PRO A 178 24.06 51.05 65.73
CA PRO A 178 25.44 51.13 65.28
C PRO A 178 26.42 50.48 66.29
N PRO A 179 27.62 50.08 65.83
CA PRO A 179 28.61 49.34 66.61
C PRO A 179 29.22 50.14 67.77
#